data_AF-A0A946QHN4-F1
#
_entry.id   AF-A0A946QHN4-F1
#
_cell.length_a   1.000
_cell.length_b   1.000
_cell.length_c   1.000
_cell.angle_alpha   90.00
_cell.angle_beta   90.00
_cell.angle_gamma   90.00
#
_symmetry.space_group_name_H-M   'P 1'
#
loop_
_entity.id
_entity.type
_entity.pdbx_description
1 polymer ?
#
loop_
_entity_poly.entity_id
_entity_poly.type
_entity_poly.pdbx_seq_one_letter_code
_entity_poly.pdbx_strand_id
1 'polypeptide(L)'
;MTKTSPRFNFASLLLCACMFASGACGIILEYIQASLASMILGNSFEQWAMVIGLMLFWMGFGSLIQAQIPKKYLIYAFIAVETGLALVGGFSPTLTYISYGYTAHYVLILYFFVSFIGIMIGLEIPVIIRINNDFSKELSTNLGNILSADYLGSLIGSFIFVFIFLRFTPITEAAFLTAGANFFLAFVTFIYFSKKRLLKTGILIPAVMIITVCAISYGYLNNRQWNIKIEQPLYDDPIILSKTTQYQHIAITHYKPFDEVRLFLNGNLQFSSTDEQRYHEPMVHPVMNIALIKKKVLILGGGDGCALREVLKYKEVEQVLLVDLDPEMTNLAKTHPVLKKINQ
;
A
#
# COMPACT_ATOMS: atom_id res chain seq x y z
N MET A 1 -38.15 -39.10 4.74
CA MET A 1 -36.68 -39.00 4.65
C MET A 1 -36.26 -39.45 3.25
N THR A 2 -35.99 -38.50 2.35
CA THR A 2 -35.33 -38.77 1.08
C THR A 2 -34.11 -37.86 1.04
N LYS A 3 -32.95 -38.42 1.40
CA LYS A 3 -31.63 -37.79 1.22
C LYS A 3 -31.40 -37.64 -0.27
N THR A 4 -31.72 -36.48 -0.83
CA THR A 4 -31.22 -36.08 -2.14
C THR A 4 -29.78 -35.59 -1.97
N SER A 5 -28.90 -36.18 -2.79
CA SER A 5 -27.47 -35.93 -2.96
C SER A 5 -27.11 -34.43 -3.05
N PRO A 6 -25.86 -34.03 -2.77
CA PRO A 6 -25.48 -32.63 -2.73
C PRO A 6 -25.47 -32.08 -4.16
N ARG A 7 -26.56 -31.40 -4.56
CA ARG A 7 -26.46 -30.50 -5.70
C ARG A 7 -25.50 -29.39 -5.30
N PHE A 8 -24.30 -29.41 -5.89
CA PHE A 8 -23.38 -28.27 -5.90
C PHE A 8 -24.18 -27.00 -6.20
N ASN A 9 -24.35 -26.16 -5.19
CA ASN A 9 -25.06 -24.90 -5.37
C ASN A 9 -24.06 -23.87 -5.87
N PHE A 10 -24.06 -23.64 -7.18
CA PHE A 10 -23.16 -22.69 -7.83
C PHE A 10 -23.20 -21.29 -7.18
N ALA A 11 -24.35 -20.88 -6.63
CA ALA A 11 -24.46 -19.63 -5.87
C ALA A 11 -23.58 -19.64 -4.61
N SER A 12 -23.57 -20.76 -3.88
CA SER A 12 -22.78 -20.91 -2.66
C SER A 12 -21.28 -20.94 -2.95
N LEU A 13 -20.88 -21.65 -4.02
CA LEU A 13 -19.50 -21.66 -4.49
C LEU A 13 -19.04 -20.26 -4.91
N LEU A 14 -19.88 -19.52 -5.63
CA LEU A 14 -19.59 -18.14 -6.04
C LEU A 14 -19.40 -17.24 -4.80
N LEU A 15 -20.29 -17.33 -3.81
CA LEU A 15 -20.18 -16.53 -2.58
C LEU A 15 -18.93 -16.86 -1.77
N CYS A 16 -18.55 -18.15 -1.68
CA CYS A 16 -17.26 -18.54 -1.09
C CYS A 16 -16.07 -17.96 -1.87
N ALA A 17 -16.11 -17.99 -3.20
CA ALA A 17 -15.05 -17.40 -4.03
C ALA A 17 -14.98 -15.87 -3.87
N CYS A 18 -16.14 -15.20 -3.76
CA CYS A 18 -16.20 -13.78 -3.43
C CYS A 18 -15.59 -13.49 -2.07
N MET A 19 -15.87 -14.28 -1.02
CA MET A 19 -15.27 -14.08 0.31
C MET A 19 -13.77 -14.33 0.31
N PHE A 20 -13.30 -15.35 -0.43
CA PHE A 20 -11.88 -15.57 -0.58
C PHE A 20 -11.17 -14.36 -1.20
N ALA A 21 -11.72 -13.82 -2.29
CA ALA A 21 -11.13 -12.66 -2.95
C ALA A 21 -11.28 -11.36 -2.14
N SER A 22 -12.44 -11.16 -1.49
CA SER A 22 -12.72 -10.02 -0.61
C SER A 22 -11.80 -10.04 0.62
N GLY A 23 -11.60 -11.18 1.27
CA GLY A 23 -10.63 -11.33 2.37
C GLY A 23 -9.19 -11.03 1.94
N ALA A 24 -8.80 -11.48 0.74
CA ALA A 24 -7.49 -11.11 0.16
C ALA A 24 -7.35 -9.60 -0.06
N CYS A 25 -8.38 -8.95 -0.62
CA CYS A 25 -8.36 -7.50 -0.82
C CYS A 25 -8.43 -6.71 0.49
N GLY A 26 -9.20 -7.19 1.48
CA GLY A 26 -9.37 -6.57 2.78
C GLY A 26 -8.04 -6.43 3.52
N ILE A 27 -7.28 -7.54 3.62
CA ILE A 27 -5.96 -7.51 4.28
C ILE A 27 -4.95 -6.68 3.49
N ILE A 28 -5.03 -6.67 2.15
CA ILE A 28 -4.16 -5.81 1.33
C ILE A 28 -4.47 -4.34 1.59
N LEU A 29 -5.73 -3.94 1.64
CA LEU A 29 -6.12 -2.56 1.96
C LEU A 29 -5.66 -2.16 3.36
N GLU A 30 -5.79 -3.05 4.35
CA GLU A 30 -5.28 -2.83 5.69
C GLU A 30 -3.76 -2.61 5.71
N TYR A 31 -3.00 -3.47 5.03
CA TYR A 31 -1.54 -3.34 4.94
C TYR A 31 -1.09 -2.10 4.17
N ILE A 32 -1.84 -1.70 3.13
CA ILE A 32 -1.63 -0.45 2.40
C ILE A 32 -1.76 0.74 3.36
N GLN A 33 -2.82 0.78 4.17
CA GLN A 33 -3.01 1.88 5.14
C GLN A 33 -1.95 1.88 6.24
N ALA A 34 -1.58 0.70 6.76
CA ALA A 34 -0.54 0.58 7.79
C ALA A 34 0.84 1.01 7.27
N SER A 35 1.18 0.61 6.04
CA SER A 35 2.41 1.02 5.37
C SER A 35 2.42 2.52 5.11
N LEU A 36 1.31 3.07 4.62
CA LEU A 36 1.15 4.50 4.38
C LEU A 36 1.29 5.31 5.68
N ALA A 37 0.62 4.88 6.76
CA ALA A 37 0.73 5.51 8.06
C ALA A 37 2.18 5.51 8.56
N SER A 38 2.88 4.38 8.47
CA SER A 38 4.29 4.27 8.85
C SER A 38 5.20 5.17 8.01
N MET A 39 4.93 5.33 6.72
CA MET A 39 5.76 6.17 5.84
C MET A 39 5.56 7.65 6.11
N ILE A 40 4.33 8.07 6.42
CA ILE A 40 3.99 9.49 6.60
C ILE A 40 4.26 9.96 8.03
N LEU A 41 3.85 9.18 9.04
CA LEU A 41 3.94 9.55 10.46
C LEU A 41 5.24 9.08 11.13
N GLY A 42 5.98 8.18 10.49
CA GLY A 42 7.10 7.48 11.12
C GLY A 42 6.62 6.44 12.14
N ASN A 43 7.54 6.00 13.01
CA ASN A 43 7.31 4.99 14.07
C ASN A 43 6.50 3.76 13.62
N SER A 44 7.11 2.90 12.79
CA SER A 44 6.44 1.77 12.14
C SER A 44 5.67 0.87 13.11
N PHE A 45 6.26 0.52 14.26
CA PHE A 45 5.60 -0.38 15.22
C PHE A 45 4.29 0.21 15.77
N GLU A 46 4.30 1.50 16.11
CA GLU A 46 3.11 2.18 16.64
C GLU A 46 2.03 2.30 15.56
N GLN A 47 2.39 2.74 14.36
CA GLN A 47 1.40 2.98 13.30
C GLN A 47 0.73 1.69 12.82
N TRP A 48 1.50 0.59 12.71
CA TRP A 48 0.92 -0.71 12.39
C TRP A 48 -0.05 -1.18 13.48
N ALA A 49 0.31 -1.06 14.75
CA ALA A 49 -0.57 -1.43 15.85
C ALA A 49 -1.85 -0.57 15.89
N MET A 50 -1.72 0.74 15.67
CA MET A 50 -2.84 1.68 15.64
C MET A 50 -3.80 1.41 14.48
N VAL A 51 -3.28 1.20 13.26
CA VAL A 51 -4.12 0.93 12.09
C VAL A 51 -4.87 -0.38 12.25
N ILE A 52 -4.20 -1.48 12.63
CA ILE A 52 -4.84 -2.79 12.85
C ILE A 52 -5.91 -2.68 13.95
N GLY A 53 -5.55 -2.10 15.11
CA GLY A 53 -6.48 -1.95 16.22
C GLY A 53 -7.71 -1.12 15.86
N LEU A 54 -7.52 -0.02 15.15
CA LEU A 54 -8.60 0.87 14.72
C LEU A 54 -9.49 0.19 13.65
N MET A 55 -8.91 -0.51 12.67
CA MET A 55 -9.68 -1.25 11.67
C MET A 55 -10.52 -2.34 12.32
N LEU A 56 -9.95 -3.15 13.22
CA LEU A 56 -10.70 -4.19 13.93
C LEU A 56 -11.87 -3.62 14.75
N PHE A 57 -11.67 -2.48 15.43
CA PHE A 57 -12.75 -1.79 16.14
C PHE A 57 -13.89 -1.38 15.19
N TRP A 58 -13.55 -0.75 14.07
CA TRP A 58 -14.54 -0.30 13.09
C TRP A 58 -15.17 -1.44 12.28
N MET A 59 -14.47 -2.55 12.08
CA MET A 59 -15.04 -3.78 11.52
C MET A 59 -16.17 -4.31 12.43
N GLY A 60 -15.96 -4.29 13.75
CA GLY A 60 -17.02 -4.59 14.71
C GLY A 60 -18.24 -3.68 14.55
N PHE A 61 -18.02 -2.38 14.37
CA PHE A 61 -19.11 -1.42 14.11
C PHE A 61 -19.82 -1.69 12.78
N GLY A 62 -19.08 -2.02 11.71
CA GLY A 62 -19.62 -2.46 10.43
C GLY A 62 -20.55 -3.67 10.59
N SER A 63 -20.15 -4.68 11.36
CA SER A 63 -20.98 -5.85 11.64
C SER A 63 -22.29 -5.49 12.37
N LEU A 64 -22.30 -4.45 13.22
CA LEU A 64 -23.52 -3.99 13.89
C LEU A 64 -24.47 -3.28 12.94
N ILE A 65 -23.94 -2.44 12.03
CA ILE A 65 -24.73 -1.81 10.97
C ILE A 65 -25.35 -2.89 10.09
N GLN A 66 -24.56 -3.92 9.76
CA GLN A 66 -25.01 -5.05 8.94
C GLN A 66 -26.27 -5.72 9.50
N ALA A 67 -26.32 -5.92 10.82
CA ALA A 67 -27.42 -6.61 11.49
C ALA A 67 -28.78 -5.92 11.25
N GLN A 68 -28.77 -4.61 11.03
CA GLN A 68 -29.97 -3.81 10.78
C GLN A 68 -30.46 -3.89 9.32
N ILE A 69 -29.63 -4.39 8.39
CA ILE A 69 -29.98 -4.46 6.97
C ILE A 69 -31.05 -5.55 6.74
N PRO A 70 -32.22 -5.19 6.16
CA PRO A 70 -33.26 -6.17 5.83
C PRO A 70 -32.79 -7.17 4.79
N LYS A 71 -33.25 -8.43 4.91
CA LYS A 71 -32.85 -9.54 4.01
C LYS A 71 -32.98 -9.21 2.51
N LYS A 72 -34.06 -8.50 2.13
CA LYS A 72 -34.32 -8.07 0.74
C LYS A 72 -33.23 -7.17 0.14
N TYR A 73 -32.43 -6.51 0.97
CA TYR A 73 -31.39 -5.57 0.54
C TYR A 73 -29.98 -6.13 0.65
N LEU A 74 -29.77 -7.37 1.11
CA LEU A 74 -28.43 -7.90 1.36
C LEU A 74 -27.56 -7.95 0.10
N ILE A 75 -28.10 -8.38 -1.04
CA ILE A 75 -27.34 -8.42 -2.30
C ILE A 75 -26.98 -7.00 -2.76
N TYR A 76 -27.88 -6.03 -2.58
CA TYR A 76 -27.60 -4.62 -2.89
C TYR A 76 -26.53 -4.05 -1.98
N ALA A 77 -26.60 -4.37 -0.68
CA ALA A 77 -25.61 -3.96 0.31
C ALA A 77 -24.24 -4.54 -0.06
N PHE A 78 -24.16 -5.83 -0.43
CA PHE A 78 -22.90 -6.44 -0.85
C PHE A 78 -22.28 -5.72 -2.06
N ILE A 79 -23.07 -5.52 -3.13
CA ILE A 79 -22.58 -4.81 -4.34
C ILE A 79 -22.15 -3.38 -3.98
N ALA A 80 -22.89 -2.69 -3.11
CA ALA A 80 -22.57 -1.33 -2.69
C ALA A 80 -21.29 -1.27 -1.83
N VAL A 81 -21.08 -2.24 -0.94
CA VAL A 81 -19.87 -2.36 -0.12
C VAL A 81 -18.65 -2.61 -1.00
N GLU A 82 -18.69 -3.60 -1.89
CA GLU A 82 -17.58 -3.92 -2.81
C GLU A 82 -17.26 -2.75 -3.75
N THR A 83 -18.29 -2.09 -4.29
CA THR A 83 -18.10 -0.91 -5.15
C THR A 83 -17.55 0.29 -4.34
N GLY A 84 -18.01 0.45 -3.10
CA GLY A 84 -17.54 1.49 -2.19
C GLY A 84 -16.09 1.27 -1.75
N LEU A 85 -15.71 0.03 -1.42
CA LEU A 85 -14.35 -0.37 -1.13
C LEU A 85 -13.44 -0.20 -2.35
N ALA A 86 -13.93 -0.48 -3.55
CA ALA A 86 -13.16 -0.22 -4.76
C ALA A 86 -12.85 1.28 -4.91
N LEU A 87 -13.81 2.17 -4.69
CA LEU A 87 -13.57 3.61 -4.74
C LEU A 87 -12.67 4.10 -3.60
N VAL A 88 -13.08 3.85 -2.35
CA VAL A 88 -12.37 4.39 -1.18
C VAL A 88 -11.02 3.71 -1.00
N GLY A 89 -10.94 2.40 -1.17
CA GLY A 89 -9.68 1.65 -1.10
C GLY A 89 -8.67 2.13 -2.15
N GLY A 90 -9.10 2.37 -3.39
CA GLY A 90 -8.20 2.82 -4.46
C GLY A 90 -7.72 4.26 -4.28
N PHE A 91 -8.62 5.18 -3.93
CA PHE A 91 -8.29 6.61 -3.84
C PHE A 91 -7.71 7.04 -2.49
N SER A 92 -7.95 6.30 -1.41
CA SER A 92 -7.54 6.72 -0.07
C SER A 92 -6.03 6.98 0.07
N PRO A 93 -5.09 6.16 -0.46
CA PRO A 93 -3.67 6.47 -0.28
C PRO A 93 -3.26 7.74 -1.03
N THR A 94 -3.82 7.94 -2.22
CA THR A 94 -3.57 9.15 -3.03
C THR A 94 -4.08 10.39 -2.30
N LEU A 95 -5.31 10.35 -1.77
CA LEU A 95 -5.92 11.47 -1.05
C LEU A 95 -5.19 11.78 0.25
N THR A 96 -4.72 10.76 0.96
CA THR A 96 -3.88 10.95 2.17
C THR A 96 -2.53 11.58 1.82
N TYR A 97 -1.86 11.15 0.73
CA TYR A 97 -0.63 11.80 0.28
C TYR A 97 -0.86 13.27 -0.13
N ILE A 98 -1.94 13.56 -0.86
CA ILE A 98 -2.34 14.94 -1.17
C ILE A 98 -2.49 15.73 0.12
N SER A 99 -3.23 15.19 1.08
CA SER A 99 -3.47 15.87 2.35
C SER A 99 -2.17 16.12 3.12
N TYR A 100 -1.23 15.18 3.11
CA TYR A 100 0.08 15.34 3.74
C TYR A 100 0.88 16.50 3.14
N GLY A 101 0.87 16.66 1.81
CA GLY A 101 1.59 17.74 1.13
C GLY A 101 0.95 19.13 1.29
N TYR A 102 -0.35 19.22 1.56
CA TYR A 102 -1.08 20.50 1.50
C TYR A 102 -1.77 20.93 2.80
N THR A 103 -1.90 20.05 3.80
CA THR A 103 -2.70 20.33 5.00
C THR A 103 -2.02 19.84 6.26
N ALA A 104 -2.16 20.57 7.38
CA ALA A 104 -1.67 20.14 8.68
C ALA A 104 -2.51 19.01 9.32
N HIS A 105 -3.71 18.74 8.78
CA HIS A 105 -4.68 17.80 9.36
C HIS A 105 -4.70 16.42 8.66
N TYR A 106 -3.61 16.05 7.98
CA TYR A 106 -3.53 14.79 7.24
C TYR A 106 -3.68 13.53 8.10
N VAL A 107 -3.30 13.61 9.37
CA VAL A 107 -3.48 12.52 10.35
C VAL A 107 -4.96 12.15 10.50
N LEU A 108 -5.82 13.16 10.56
CA LEU A 108 -7.27 12.96 10.68
C LEU A 108 -7.85 12.33 9.40
N ILE A 109 -7.35 12.73 8.23
CA ILE A 109 -7.77 12.19 6.93
C ILE A 109 -7.33 10.73 6.79
N LEU A 110 -6.09 10.41 7.16
CA LEU A 110 -5.57 9.04 7.20
C LEU A 110 -6.47 8.14 8.07
N TYR A 111 -6.65 8.51 9.34
CA TYR A 111 -7.45 7.69 10.26
C TYR A 111 -8.94 7.66 9.94
N PHE A 112 -9.46 8.69 9.25
CA PHE A 112 -10.80 8.65 8.66
C PHE A 112 -10.91 7.53 7.62
N PHE A 113 -9.96 7.42 6.68
CA PHE A 113 -9.98 6.36 5.68
C PHE A 113 -9.79 4.98 6.29
N VAL A 114 -8.86 4.84 7.25
CA VAL A 114 -8.68 3.58 8.03
C VAL A 114 -10.01 3.16 8.66
N SER A 115 -10.68 4.08 9.34
CA SER A 115 -11.96 3.82 9.99
C SER A 115 -13.05 3.44 9.00
N PHE A 116 -13.16 4.20 7.89
CA PHE A 116 -14.20 3.98 6.89
C PHE A 116 -14.04 2.64 6.15
N ILE A 117 -12.80 2.29 5.78
CA ILE A 117 -12.49 0.99 5.17
C ILE A 117 -12.78 -0.13 6.17
N GLY A 118 -12.40 0.04 7.45
CA GLY A 118 -12.74 -0.91 8.51
C GLY A 118 -14.24 -1.18 8.63
N ILE A 119 -15.08 -0.13 8.62
CA ILE A 119 -16.54 -0.28 8.61
C ILE A 119 -16.99 -1.10 7.39
N MET A 120 -16.48 -0.77 6.21
CA MET A 120 -16.88 -1.43 4.97
C MET A 120 -16.53 -2.92 4.97
N ILE A 121 -15.30 -3.29 5.36
CA ILE A 121 -14.87 -4.69 5.48
C ILE A 121 -15.73 -5.41 6.54
N GLY A 122 -16.01 -4.75 7.67
CA GLY A 122 -16.86 -5.29 8.74
C GLY A 122 -18.28 -5.64 8.30
N LEU A 123 -18.79 -5.02 7.23
CA LEU A 123 -20.10 -5.33 6.65
C LEU A 123 -20.08 -6.64 5.83
N GLU A 124 -18.94 -7.05 5.27
CA GLU A 124 -18.88 -8.08 4.21
C GLU A 124 -19.20 -9.48 4.72
N ILE A 125 -18.46 -9.95 5.72
CA ILE A 125 -18.58 -11.32 6.25
C ILE A 125 -20.03 -11.60 6.70
N PRO A 126 -20.69 -10.75 7.52
CA PRO A 126 -22.06 -11.00 7.94
C PRO A 126 -23.09 -10.85 6.81
N VAL A 127 -22.84 -9.99 5.80
CA VAL A 127 -23.68 -9.92 4.60
C VAL A 127 -23.65 -11.23 3.84
N ILE A 128 -22.45 -11.74 3.51
CA ILE A 128 -22.34 -12.96 2.73
C ILE A 128 -22.88 -14.17 3.50
N ILE A 129 -22.59 -14.31 4.80
CA ILE A 129 -23.14 -15.40 5.60
C ILE A 129 -24.67 -15.42 5.50
N ARG A 130 -25.32 -14.25 5.61
CA ARG A 130 -26.78 -14.12 5.54
C ARG A 130 -27.33 -14.36 4.14
N ILE A 131 -26.61 -13.97 3.07
CA ILE A 131 -26.99 -14.31 1.69
C ILE A 131 -26.85 -15.81 1.45
N ASN A 132 -25.73 -16.41 1.87
CA ASN A 132 -25.42 -17.82 1.64
C ASN A 132 -26.28 -18.78 2.49
N ASN A 133 -26.92 -18.27 3.55
CA ASN A 133 -27.85 -19.05 4.36
C ASN A 133 -29.09 -19.51 3.56
N ASP A 134 -29.43 -18.81 2.48
CA ASP A 134 -30.51 -19.23 1.57
C ASP A 134 -30.09 -20.38 0.64
N PHE A 135 -28.79 -20.67 0.59
CA PHE A 135 -28.18 -21.63 -0.34
C PHE A 135 -27.51 -22.81 0.36
N SER A 136 -27.34 -22.74 1.68
CA SER A 136 -26.68 -23.74 2.54
C SER A 136 -27.68 -24.44 3.46
N LYS A 137 -27.45 -25.73 3.74
CA LYS A 137 -28.39 -26.54 4.54
C LYS A 137 -28.27 -26.30 6.05
N GLU A 138 -27.08 -26.01 6.55
CA GLU A 138 -26.79 -25.81 7.98
C GLU A 138 -25.98 -24.54 8.23
N LEU A 139 -26.37 -23.76 9.25
CA LEU A 139 -25.72 -22.49 9.59
C LEU A 139 -24.25 -22.68 9.99
N SER A 140 -23.93 -23.73 10.74
CA SER A 140 -22.55 -24.06 11.15
C SER A 140 -21.64 -24.30 9.95
N THR A 141 -22.10 -25.09 8.98
CA THR A 141 -21.34 -25.37 7.75
C THR A 141 -21.18 -24.14 6.88
N ASN A 142 -22.21 -23.29 6.78
CA ASN A 142 -22.14 -22.02 6.07
C ASN A 142 -21.09 -21.09 6.71
N LEU A 143 -21.21 -20.87 8.02
CA LEU A 143 -20.29 -20.04 8.78
C LEU A 143 -18.85 -20.53 8.63
N GLY A 144 -18.61 -21.83 8.82
CA GLY A 144 -17.29 -22.43 8.69
C GLY A 144 -16.68 -22.24 7.31
N ASN A 145 -17.45 -22.48 6.23
CA ASN A 145 -16.95 -22.34 4.86
C ASN A 145 -16.62 -20.88 4.51
N ILE A 146 -17.48 -19.94 4.89
CA ILE A 146 -17.28 -18.52 4.60
C ILE A 146 -16.08 -17.96 5.36
N LEU A 147 -15.96 -18.24 6.66
CA LEU A 147 -14.80 -17.82 7.45
C LEU A 147 -13.50 -18.49 6.97
N SER A 148 -13.56 -19.76 6.59
CA SER A 148 -12.38 -20.45 6.05
C SER A 148 -11.93 -19.83 4.72
N ALA A 149 -12.88 -19.47 3.86
CA ALA A 149 -12.59 -18.78 2.61
C ALA A 149 -11.94 -17.42 2.86
N ASP A 150 -12.47 -16.64 3.81
CA ASP A 150 -11.93 -15.35 4.23
C ASP A 150 -10.50 -15.45 4.79
N TYR A 151 -10.24 -16.40 5.69
CA TYR A 151 -8.90 -16.60 6.26
C TYR A 151 -7.88 -17.10 5.25
N LEU A 152 -8.27 -18.03 4.36
CA LEU A 152 -7.40 -18.47 3.25
C LEU A 152 -7.14 -17.33 2.27
N GLY A 153 -8.17 -16.55 1.96
CA GLY A 153 -8.08 -15.35 1.14
C GLY A 153 -7.08 -14.36 1.72
N SER A 154 -7.24 -14.03 2.99
CA SER A 154 -6.37 -13.13 3.74
C SER A 154 -4.92 -13.62 3.73
N LEU A 155 -4.65 -14.92 3.96
CA LEU A 155 -3.28 -15.44 3.88
C LEU A 155 -2.64 -15.22 2.51
N ILE A 156 -3.39 -15.51 1.43
CA ILE A 156 -2.92 -15.29 0.06
C ILE A 156 -2.76 -13.78 -0.24
N GLY A 157 -3.69 -12.95 0.24
CA GLY A 157 -3.61 -11.49 0.14
C GLY A 157 -2.35 -10.94 0.81
N SER A 158 -2.03 -11.41 2.01
CA SER A 158 -0.78 -11.04 2.72
C SER A 158 0.46 -11.43 1.92
N PHE A 159 0.48 -12.61 1.30
CA PHE A 159 1.60 -13.02 0.43
C PHE A 159 1.70 -12.19 -0.84
N ILE A 160 0.57 -11.86 -1.48
CA ILE A 160 0.54 -10.96 -2.63
C ILE A 160 1.10 -9.59 -2.21
N PHE A 161 0.67 -9.06 -1.07
CA PHE A 161 1.18 -7.79 -0.58
C PHE A 161 2.69 -7.82 -0.35
N VAL A 162 3.18 -8.80 0.43
CA VAL A 162 4.58 -8.86 0.86
C VAL A 162 5.53 -9.20 -0.29
N PHE A 163 5.21 -10.22 -1.09
CA PHE A 163 6.13 -10.73 -2.12
C PHE A 163 5.97 -10.06 -3.49
N ILE A 164 4.80 -9.46 -3.76
CA ILE A 164 4.51 -8.83 -5.04
C ILE A 164 4.40 -7.31 -4.89
N PHE A 165 3.44 -6.81 -4.11
CA PHE A 165 3.18 -5.36 -4.07
C PHE A 165 4.32 -4.57 -3.44
N LEU A 166 4.80 -4.92 -2.25
CA LEU A 166 5.93 -4.23 -1.61
C LEU A 166 7.18 -4.19 -2.49
N ARG A 167 7.36 -5.19 -3.36
CA ARG A 167 8.57 -5.33 -4.16
C ARG A 167 8.49 -4.65 -5.53
N PHE A 168 7.33 -4.67 -6.17
CA PHE A 168 7.22 -4.28 -7.59
C PHE A 168 6.24 -3.15 -7.85
N THR A 169 5.40 -2.79 -6.88
CA THR A 169 4.27 -1.89 -7.10
C THR A 169 4.25 -0.77 -6.06
N PRO A 170 4.30 0.51 -6.47
CA PRO A 170 4.07 1.62 -5.55
C PRO A 170 2.76 1.46 -4.77
N ILE A 171 2.72 1.92 -3.52
CA ILE A 171 1.55 1.74 -2.62
C ILE A 171 0.25 2.25 -3.26
N THR A 172 0.30 3.40 -3.95
CA THR A 172 -0.86 3.97 -4.66
C THR A 172 -1.33 3.09 -5.82
N GLU A 173 -0.40 2.49 -6.57
CA GLU A 173 -0.73 1.55 -7.65
C GLU A 173 -1.33 0.26 -7.10
N ALA A 174 -0.75 -0.27 -6.01
CA ALA A 174 -1.26 -1.46 -5.34
C ALA A 174 -2.70 -1.27 -4.86
N ALA A 175 -3.02 -0.07 -4.36
CA ALA A 175 -4.38 0.29 -3.95
C ALA A 175 -5.37 0.28 -5.12
N PHE A 176 -5.00 0.84 -6.27
CA PHE A 176 -5.84 0.81 -7.47
C PHE A 176 -6.00 -0.59 -8.07
N LEU A 177 -4.95 -1.43 -8.02
CA LEU A 177 -5.07 -2.83 -8.44
C LEU A 177 -6.03 -3.61 -7.53
N THR A 178 -5.94 -3.39 -6.22
CA THR A 178 -6.84 -4.00 -5.23
C THR A 178 -8.27 -3.50 -5.41
N ALA A 179 -8.45 -2.21 -5.68
CA ALA A 179 -9.74 -1.63 -6.05
C ALA A 179 -10.35 -2.27 -7.30
N GLY A 180 -9.52 -2.54 -8.33
CA GLY A 180 -9.95 -3.26 -9.52
C GLY A 180 -10.47 -4.66 -9.20
N ALA A 181 -9.82 -5.38 -8.28
CA ALA A 181 -10.26 -6.69 -7.81
C ALA A 181 -11.62 -6.62 -7.08
N ASN A 182 -11.80 -5.69 -6.12
CA ASN A 182 -13.09 -5.49 -5.44
C ASN A 182 -14.21 -5.10 -6.42
N PHE A 183 -13.92 -4.20 -7.36
CA PHE A 183 -14.89 -3.84 -8.40
C PHE A 183 -15.26 -5.05 -9.27
N PHE A 184 -14.30 -5.91 -9.61
CA PHE A 184 -14.56 -7.14 -10.35
C PHE A 184 -15.48 -8.09 -9.59
N LEU A 185 -15.31 -8.23 -8.26
CA LEU A 185 -16.22 -9.00 -7.41
C LEU A 185 -17.64 -8.42 -7.41
N ALA A 186 -17.77 -7.09 -7.27
CA ALA A 186 -19.05 -6.40 -7.38
C ALA A 186 -19.71 -6.68 -8.75
N PHE A 187 -18.94 -6.62 -9.83
CA PHE A 187 -19.40 -6.82 -11.20
C PHE A 187 -19.87 -8.25 -11.45
N VAL A 188 -19.07 -9.26 -11.09
CA VAL A 188 -19.45 -10.67 -11.22
C VAL A 188 -20.74 -10.95 -10.44
N THR A 189 -20.82 -10.42 -9.21
CA THR A 189 -21.99 -10.61 -8.34
C THR A 189 -23.23 -9.94 -8.92
N PHE A 190 -23.10 -8.71 -9.40
CA PHE A 190 -24.18 -7.98 -10.08
C PHE A 190 -24.70 -8.76 -11.30
N ILE A 191 -23.82 -9.24 -12.18
CA ILE A 191 -24.22 -9.99 -13.37
C ILE A 191 -24.94 -11.29 -12.98
N TYR A 192 -24.42 -12.04 -12.01
CA TYR A 192 -24.99 -13.30 -11.58
C TYR A 192 -26.41 -13.13 -11.00
N PHE A 193 -26.58 -12.23 -10.04
CA PHE A 193 -27.88 -12.03 -9.38
C PHE A 193 -28.89 -11.27 -10.25
N SER A 194 -28.43 -10.45 -11.20
CA SER A 194 -29.29 -9.85 -12.23
C SER A 194 -29.87 -10.91 -13.17
N LYS A 195 -29.03 -11.84 -13.66
CA LYS A 195 -29.49 -12.97 -14.51
C LYS A 195 -30.52 -13.86 -13.79
N LYS A 196 -30.38 -14.02 -12.46
CA LYS A 196 -31.34 -14.77 -11.63
C LYS A 196 -32.62 -14.00 -11.30
N ARG A 197 -32.79 -12.75 -11.78
CA ARG A 197 -33.93 -11.86 -11.47
C ARG A 197 -34.14 -11.63 -9.96
N LEU A 198 -33.07 -11.76 -9.17
CA LEU A 198 -33.07 -11.48 -7.73
C LEU A 198 -32.83 -9.99 -7.44
N LEU A 199 -32.44 -9.22 -8.46
CA LEU A 199 -32.28 -7.78 -8.44
C LEU A 199 -33.35 -7.11 -9.30
N LYS A 200 -33.98 -6.06 -8.79
CA LYS A 200 -34.74 -5.10 -9.59
C LYS A 200 -33.73 -4.14 -10.20
N THR A 201 -33.25 -4.48 -11.39
CA THR A 201 -32.24 -3.69 -12.11
C THR A 201 -32.86 -2.44 -12.72
N GLY A 202 -32.79 -1.33 -11.99
CA GLY A 202 -32.92 0.01 -12.56
C GLY A 202 -31.59 0.48 -13.17
N ILE A 203 -31.60 1.64 -13.85
CA ILE A 203 -30.41 2.24 -14.50
C ILE A 203 -29.33 2.63 -13.47
N LEU A 204 -29.70 2.84 -12.21
CA LEU A 204 -28.81 3.36 -11.17
C LEU A 204 -27.59 2.48 -10.89
N ILE A 205 -27.79 1.16 -10.67
CA ILE A 205 -26.67 0.27 -10.30
C ILE A 205 -25.64 0.18 -11.43
N PRO A 206 -26.02 -0.11 -12.70
CA PRO A 206 -25.08 -0.07 -13.82
C PRO A 206 -24.39 1.29 -13.96
N ALA A 207 -25.11 2.40 -13.80
CA ALA A 207 -24.52 3.74 -13.90
C ALA A 207 -23.44 3.97 -12.85
N VAL A 208 -23.70 3.63 -11.58
CA VAL A 208 -22.70 3.71 -10.51
C VAL A 208 -21.49 2.83 -10.81
N MET A 209 -21.70 1.60 -11.29
CA MET A 209 -20.58 0.71 -11.62
C MET A 209 -19.72 1.24 -12.77
N ILE A 210 -20.34 1.83 -13.81
CA ILE A 210 -19.62 2.46 -14.92
C ILE A 210 -18.82 3.66 -14.42
N ILE A 211 -19.41 4.51 -13.58
CA ILE A 211 -18.71 5.65 -12.98
C ILE A 211 -17.52 5.16 -12.15
N THR A 212 -17.71 4.12 -11.35
CA THR A 212 -16.66 3.54 -10.50
C THR A 212 -15.49 3.00 -11.33
N VAL A 213 -15.74 2.19 -12.36
CA VAL A 213 -14.66 1.65 -13.19
C VAL A 213 -13.93 2.75 -13.95
N CYS A 214 -14.65 3.77 -14.44
CA CYS A 214 -14.04 4.93 -15.08
C CYS A 214 -13.15 5.72 -14.10
N ALA A 215 -13.63 5.94 -12.86
CA ALA A 215 -12.87 6.63 -11.83
C ALA A 215 -11.60 5.86 -11.45
N ILE A 216 -11.71 4.56 -11.15
CA ILE A 216 -10.56 3.71 -10.80
C ILE A 216 -9.55 3.65 -11.95
N SER A 217 -10.01 3.47 -13.19
CA SER A 217 -9.14 3.42 -14.37
C SER A 217 -8.42 4.76 -14.58
N TYR A 218 -9.14 5.87 -14.47
CA TYR A 218 -8.56 7.21 -14.56
C TYR A 218 -7.54 7.46 -13.45
N GLY A 219 -7.87 7.07 -12.21
CA GLY A 219 -6.96 7.16 -11.06
C GLY A 219 -5.68 6.36 -11.30
N TYR A 220 -5.79 5.09 -11.70
CA TYR A 220 -4.64 4.23 -11.98
C TYR A 220 -3.71 4.82 -13.05
N LEU A 221 -4.27 5.29 -14.17
CA LEU A 221 -3.48 5.83 -15.29
C LEU A 221 -2.74 7.12 -14.93
N ASN A 222 -3.28 7.94 -14.02
CA ASN A 222 -2.71 9.24 -13.66
C ASN A 222 -1.90 9.23 -12.36
N ASN A 223 -1.99 8.17 -11.54
CA ASN A 223 -1.43 8.17 -10.19
C ASN A 223 0.07 8.51 -10.14
N ARG A 224 0.87 8.04 -11.10
CA ARG A 224 2.33 8.31 -11.13
C ARG A 224 2.63 9.80 -11.26
N GLN A 225 1.92 10.49 -12.14
CA GLN A 225 2.09 11.92 -12.33
C GLN A 225 1.58 12.71 -11.12
N TRP A 226 0.51 12.23 -10.49
CA TRP A 226 0.02 12.83 -9.26
C TRP A 226 1.04 12.71 -8.14
N ASN A 227 1.62 11.53 -7.91
CA ASN A 227 2.60 11.33 -6.84
C ASN A 227 3.77 12.32 -6.95
N ILE A 228 4.35 12.50 -8.13
CA ILE A 228 5.45 13.46 -8.32
C ILE A 228 4.99 14.91 -8.02
N LYS A 229 3.80 15.30 -8.48
CA LYS A 229 3.26 16.65 -8.24
C LYS A 229 2.90 16.88 -6.77
N ILE A 230 2.39 15.87 -6.09
CA ILE A 230 1.98 15.88 -4.68
C ILE A 230 3.20 15.91 -3.77
N GLU A 231 4.26 15.22 -4.19
CA GLU A 231 5.49 15.12 -3.45
C GLU A 231 6.31 16.43 -3.53
N GLN A 232 6.27 17.14 -4.65
CA GLN A 232 7.07 18.36 -4.85
C GLN A 232 6.93 19.43 -3.74
N PRO A 233 5.73 19.76 -3.21
CA PRO A 233 5.59 20.69 -2.08
C PRO A 233 6.32 20.28 -0.79
N LEU A 234 6.68 19.01 -0.63
CA LEU A 234 7.43 18.53 0.53
C LEU A 234 8.91 18.92 0.48
N TYR A 235 9.39 19.43 -0.65
CA TYR A 235 10.78 19.82 -0.84
C TYR A 235 10.87 21.24 -1.38
N ASP A 236 11.83 22.00 -0.86
CA ASP A 236 12.09 23.38 -1.28
C ASP A 236 12.54 23.46 -2.75
N ASP A 237 13.19 22.39 -3.24
CA ASP A 237 13.88 22.35 -4.52
C ASP A 237 13.23 21.35 -5.50
N PRO A 238 13.34 21.56 -6.83
CA PRO A 238 12.79 20.66 -7.82
C PRO A 238 13.28 19.22 -7.66
N ILE A 239 12.34 18.26 -7.60
CA ILE A 239 12.63 16.83 -7.58
C ILE A 239 13.11 16.41 -8.97
N ILE A 240 14.33 15.88 -9.05
CA ILE A 240 14.91 15.32 -10.28
C ILE A 240 14.87 13.79 -10.32
N LEU A 241 14.68 13.16 -9.17
CA LEU A 241 14.44 11.72 -9.05
C LEU A 241 13.52 11.47 -7.86
N SER A 242 12.48 10.67 -8.05
CA SER A 242 11.64 10.13 -6.98
C SER A 242 11.40 8.65 -7.29
N LYS A 243 11.80 7.77 -6.37
CA LYS A 243 11.75 6.33 -6.55
C LYS A 243 11.57 5.61 -5.21
N THR A 244 10.53 4.79 -5.12
CA THR A 244 10.33 3.91 -3.96
C THR A 244 10.94 2.54 -4.22
N THR A 245 11.73 2.04 -3.27
CA THR A 245 12.25 0.67 -3.21
C THR A 245 11.52 -0.11 -2.12
N GLN A 246 11.81 -1.40 -2.00
CA GLN A 246 11.28 -2.21 -0.89
C GLN A 246 11.80 -1.77 0.49
N TYR A 247 12.84 -0.93 0.53
CA TYR A 247 13.49 -0.50 1.78
C TYR A 247 13.09 0.92 2.15
N GLN A 248 12.96 1.81 1.18
CA GLN A 248 12.77 3.24 1.42
C GLN A 248 12.29 3.98 0.18
N HIS A 249 11.79 5.19 0.42
CA HIS A 249 11.52 6.17 -0.62
C HIS A 249 12.74 7.08 -0.82
N ILE A 250 13.28 7.09 -2.04
CA ILE A 250 14.46 7.87 -2.44
C ILE A 250 14.00 9.07 -3.25
N ALA A 251 14.31 10.27 -2.78
CA ALA A 251 14.10 11.51 -3.52
C ALA A 251 15.43 12.27 -3.66
N ILE A 252 15.67 12.81 -4.85
CA ILE A 252 16.80 13.70 -5.13
C ILE A 252 16.25 15.01 -5.65
N THR A 253 16.65 16.11 -5.00
CA THR A 253 16.30 17.45 -5.47
C THR A 253 17.54 18.16 -5.99
N HIS A 254 17.34 19.11 -6.92
CA HIS A 254 18.43 19.89 -7.51
C HIS A 254 18.05 21.37 -7.59
N TYR A 255 18.70 22.16 -6.74
CA TYR A 255 18.61 23.61 -6.78
C TYR A 255 19.63 24.17 -7.76
N LYS A 256 19.20 24.35 -9.01
CA LYS A 256 20.04 24.84 -10.10
C LYS A 256 20.81 26.14 -9.79
N PRO A 257 20.26 27.16 -9.10
CA PRO A 257 20.99 28.41 -8.88
C PRO A 257 22.28 28.26 -8.06
N PHE A 258 22.38 27.27 -7.16
CA PHE A 258 23.62 26.97 -6.43
C PHE A 258 24.27 25.64 -6.83
N ASP A 259 23.78 24.99 -7.90
CA ASP A 259 24.13 23.61 -8.27
C ASP A 259 24.07 22.64 -7.07
N GLU A 260 23.13 22.88 -6.14
CA GLU A 260 23.01 22.12 -4.89
C GLU A 260 22.11 20.91 -5.10
N VAL A 261 22.63 19.73 -4.77
CA VAL A 261 21.93 18.46 -4.88
C VAL A 261 21.69 17.91 -3.48
N ARG A 262 20.45 17.56 -3.17
CA ARG A 262 20.08 16.98 -1.88
C ARG A 262 19.49 15.59 -2.08
N LEU A 263 19.91 14.65 -1.24
CA LEU A 263 19.36 13.30 -1.17
C LEU A 263 18.47 13.18 0.06
N PHE A 264 17.27 12.66 -0.14
CA PHE A 264 16.32 12.36 0.93
C PHE A 264 15.95 10.88 0.91
N LEU A 265 15.88 10.29 2.10
CA LEU A 265 15.39 8.92 2.33
C LEU A 265 14.21 8.96 3.29
N ASN A 266 13.05 8.50 2.84
CA ASN A 266 11.78 8.59 3.56
C ASN A 266 11.50 10.03 4.05
N GLY A 267 11.75 11.03 3.20
CA GLY A 267 11.58 12.46 3.50
C GLY A 267 12.67 13.09 4.39
N ASN A 268 13.59 12.30 4.96
CA ASN A 268 14.68 12.81 5.78
C ASN A 268 15.89 13.17 4.92
N LEU A 269 16.40 14.40 5.06
CA LEU A 269 17.62 14.83 4.40
C LEU A 269 18.79 13.95 4.87
N GLN A 270 19.46 13.30 3.92
CA GLN A 270 20.66 12.49 4.19
C GLN A 270 21.93 13.31 3.98
N PHE A 271 22.00 14.05 2.87
CA PHE A 271 23.10 14.97 2.62
C PHE A 271 22.67 16.11 1.67
N SER A 272 23.37 17.24 1.77
CA SER A 272 23.44 18.26 0.72
C SER A 272 24.83 18.31 0.10
N SER A 273 24.93 18.42 -1.22
CA SER A 273 26.22 18.46 -1.92
C SER A 273 27.09 19.66 -1.54
N THR A 274 26.51 20.69 -0.92
CA THR A 274 27.25 21.89 -0.48
C THR A 274 27.96 21.70 0.86
N ASP A 275 27.52 20.75 1.68
CA ASP A 275 28.02 20.57 3.04
C ASP A 275 28.31 19.13 3.46
N GLU A 276 28.03 18.13 2.62
CA GLU A 276 28.20 16.70 2.95
C GLU A 276 29.62 16.36 3.43
N GLN A 277 30.64 17.07 2.94
CA GLN A 277 32.02 16.95 3.41
C GLN A 277 32.15 17.14 4.93
N ARG A 278 31.33 18.02 5.54
CA ARG A 278 31.30 18.25 7.00
C ARG A 278 30.80 17.06 7.79
N TYR A 279 30.10 16.12 7.15
CA TYR A 279 29.66 14.86 7.74
C TYR A 279 30.63 13.73 7.39
N HIS A 280 30.99 13.57 6.11
CA HIS A 280 31.80 12.44 5.64
C HIS A 280 33.28 12.54 6.04
N GLU A 281 33.88 13.74 5.99
CA GLU A 281 35.29 13.92 6.38
C GLU A 281 35.52 13.60 7.87
N PRO A 282 34.74 14.13 8.84
CA PRO A 282 34.92 13.79 10.24
C PRO A 282 34.51 12.35 10.58
N MET A 283 33.65 11.72 9.79
CA MET A 283 33.33 10.30 9.95
C MET A 283 34.50 9.40 9.54
N VAL A 284 35.24 9.78 8.49
CA VAL A 284 36.29 8.93 7.90
C VAL A 284 37.68 9.28 8.41
N HIS A 285 38.10 10.55 8.32
CA HIS A 285 39.49 10.93 8.51
C HIS A 285 40.03 10.72 9.93
N PRO A 286 39.30 10.97 11.02
CA PRO A 286 39.80 10.69 12.36
C PRO A 286 40.12 9.21 12.56
N VAL A 287 39.22 8.31 12.15
CA VAL A 287 39.41 6.86 12.25
C VAL A 287 40.59 6.41 11.38
N MET A 288 40.66 6.90 10.15
CA MET A 288 41.74 6.55 9.23
C MET A 288 43.10 7.13 9.64
N ASN A 289 43.17 8.21 10.43
CA ASN A 289 44.43 8.73 10.95
C ASN A 289 44.93 7.97 12.19
N ILE A 290 44.02 7.45 13.01
CA ILE A 290 44.37 6.69 14.23
C ILE A 290 44.69 5.22 13.90
N ALA A 291 44.08 4.67 12.85
CA ALA A 291 44.27 3.29 12.45
C ALA A 291 45.73 2.99 12.04
N LEU A 292 46.35 2.02 12.74
CA LEU A 292 47.70 1.54 12.44
C LEU A 292 47.79 0.77 11.12
N ILE A 293 46.70 0.09 10.72
CA ILE A 293 46.60 -0.70 9.49
C ILE A 293 45.31 -0.32 8.78
N LYS A 294 45.42 0.13 7.53
CA LYS A 294 44.30 0.69 6.73
C LYS A 294 43.99 -0.09 5.45
N LYS A 295 44.51 -1.32 5.33
CA LYS A 295 44.46 -2.10 4.08
C LYS A 295 43.05 -2.54 3.66
N LYS A 296 42.21 -2.90 4.64
CA LYS A 296 40.85 -3.41 4.40
C LYS A 296 39.86 -2.61 5.22
N VAL A 297 38.90 -1.98 4.54
CA VAL A 297 37.89 -1.13 5.17
C VAL A 297 36.51 -1.72 4.91
N LEU A 298 35.68 -1.81 5.95
CA LEU A 298 34.28 -2.19 5.87
C LEU A 298 33.43 -0.95 6.14
N ILE A 299 32.53 -0.62 5.20
CA ILE A 299 31.53 0.42 5.34
C ILE A 299 30.17 -0.28 5.45
N LEU A 300 29.46 -0.05 6.56
CA LEU A 300 28.09 -0.55 6.78
C LEU A 300 27.12 0.61 6.53
N GLY A 301 26.25 0.48 5.53
CA GLY A 301 25.51 1.58 4.93
C GLY A 301 26.37 2.36 3.93
N GLY A 302 26.17 3.68 3.86
CA GLY A 302 26.92 4.58 2.99
C GLY A 302 26.64 4.38 1.50
N GLY A 303 25.46 3.88 1.15
CA GLY A 303 25.06 3.59 -0.23
C GLY A 303 25.09 4.80 -1.17
N ASP A 304 25.12 6.03 -0.65
CA ASP A 304 25.36 7.27 -1.39
C ASP A 304 26.77 7.37 -2.01
N GLY A 305 27.77 6.69 -1.43
CA GLY A 305 29.15 6.64 -1.89
C GLY A 305 30.08 7.75 -1.37
N CYS A 306 29.59 8.75 -0.65
CA CYS A 306 30.40 9.88 -0.18
C CYS A 306 31.44 9.42 0.85
N ALA A 307 31.07 8.55 1.79
CA ALA A 307 32.02 7.95 2.72
C ALA A 307 33.11 7.12 2.01
N LEU A 308 32.72 6.38 0.96
CA LEU A 308 33.65 5.58 0.15
C LEU A 308 34.66 6.48 -0.56
N ARG A 309 34.21 7.60 -1.14
CA ARG A 309 35.09 8.60 -1.77
C ARG A 309 36.18 9.07 -0.80
N GLU A 310 35.82 9.37 0.44
CA GLU A 310 36.78 9.80 1.47
C GLU A 310 37.77 8.70 1.88
N VAL A 311 37.31 7.45 2.02
CA VAL A 311 38.18 6.30 2.32
C VAL A 311 39.21 6.07 1.20
N LEU A 312 38.79 6.22 -0.06
CA LEU A 312 39.65 6.00 -1.23
C LEU A 312 40.74 7.07 -1.41
N LYS A 313 40.73 8.17 -0.64
CA LYS A 313 41.84 9.14 -0.59
C LYS A 313 43.13 8.56 0.03
N TYR A 314 43.03 7.47 0.81
CA TYR A 314 44.18 6.83 1.46
C TYR A 314 44.81 5.75 0.57
N LYS A 315 46.08 5.94 0.20
CA LYS A 315 46.81 5.05 -0.72
C LYS A 315 47.09 3.66 -0.13
N GLU A 316 47.06 3.54 1.19
CA GLU A 316 47.28 2.28 1.91
C GLU A 316 46.07 1.33 1.83
N VAL A 317 44.91 1.81 1.38
CA VAL A 317 43.69 1.01 1.24
C VAL A 317 43.81 0.12 0.00
N GLU A 318 43.75 -1.19 0.22
CA GLU A 318 43.81 -2.21 -0.83
C GLU A 318 42.40 -2.71 -1.21
N GLN A 319 41.48 -2.75 -0.25
CA GLN A 319 40.11 -3.24 -0.45
C GLN A 319 39.12 -2.47 0.42
N VAL A 320 37.99 -2.07 -0.18
CA VAL A 320 36.82 -1.57 0.55
C VAL A 320 35.64 -2.49 0.28
N LEU A 321 34.99 -2.96 1.35
CA LEU A 321 33.70 -3.64 1.27
C LEU A 321 32.63 -2.69 1.76
N LEU A 322 31.74 -2.26 0.86
CA LEU A 322 30.57 -1.45 1.19
C LEU A 322 29.34 -2.36 1.20
N VAL A 323 28.65 -2.41 2.33
CA VAL A 323 27.44 -3.23 2.54
C VAL A 323 26.28 -2.28 2.81
N ASP A 324 25.45 -2.05 1.79
CA ASP A 324 24.20 -1.31 1.94
C ASP A 324 23.01 -2.28 1.81
N LEU A 325 21.94 -1.99 2.53
CA LEU A 325 20.72 -2.79 2.50
C LEU A 325 19.95 -2.58 1.19
N ASP A 326 19.98 -1.36 0.63
CA ASP A 326 19.22 -1.00 -0.56
C ASP A 326 20.12 -1.03 -1.81
N PRO A 327 19.98 -2.03 -2.70
CA PRO A 327 20.79 -2.12 -3.90
C PRO A 327 20.55 -0.96 -4.86
N GLU A 328 19.37 -0.34 -4.83
CA GLU A 328 19.07 0.81 -5.68
C GLU A 328 19.91 2.02 -5.26
N MET A 329 20.13 2.24 -3.96
CA MET A 329 20.97 3.34 -3.48
C MET A 329 22.39 3.24 -4.03
N THR A 330 23.01 2.06 -3.92
CA THR A 330 24.36 1.86 -4.47
C THR A 330 24.39 1.95 -6.00
N ASN A 331 23.31 1.56 -6.69
CA ASN A 331 23.20 1.69 -8.13
C ASN A 331 23.10 3.16 -8.55
N LEU A 332 22.28 3.95 -7.86
CA LEU A 332 22.15 5.39 -8.09
C LEU A 332 23.47 6.11 -7.84
N ALA A 333 24.18 5.81 -6.75
CA ALA A 333 25.50 6.38 -6.47
C ALA A 333 26.54 6.12 -7.59
N LYS A 334 26.43 4.97 -8.27
CA LYS A 334 27.32 4.57 -9.37
C LYS A 334 26.92 5.16 -10.73
N THR A 335 25.62 5.28 -10.99
CA THR A 335 25.08 5.51 -12.34
C THR A 335 24.40 6.86 -12.53
N HIS A 336 23.81 7.43 -11.47
CA HIS A 336 23.07 8.68 -11.57
C HIS A 336 24.04 9.86 -11.77
N PRO A 337 23.89 10.69 -12.81
CA PRO A 337 24.89 11.70 -13.19
C PRO A 337 25.28 12.66 -12.06
N VAL A 338 24.30 13.14 -11.28
CA VAL A 338 24.60 14.10 -10.20
C VAL A 338 25.28 13.44 -8.99
N LEU A 339 24.89 12.22 -8.63
CA LEU A 339 25.51 11.51 -7.51
C LEU A 339 26.92 11.05 -7.86
N LYS A 340 27.12 10.59 -9.10
CA LYS A 340 28.43 10.24 -9.61
C LYS A 340 29.38 11.45 -9.60
N LYS A 341 28.90 12.65 -9.95
CA LYS A 341 29.69 13.90 -9.88
C LYS A 341 30.12 14.22 -8.45
N ILE A 342 29.27 13.97 -7.45
CA ILE A 342 29.60 14.18 -6.04
C ILE A 342 30.66 13.15 -5.58
N ASN A 343 30.59 11.92 -6.09
CA ASN A 343 31.52 10.84 -5.73
C ASN A 343 32.88 10.89 -6.45
N GLN A 344 33.12 11.85 -7.34
CA GLN A 344 34.37 12.07 -8.06
C GLN A 344 35.15 13.23 -7.44
#